data_AF-A0A2U1KYJ8-F1
#
_entry.id   AF-A0A2U1KYJ8-F1
#
_cell.length_a   1.000
_cell.length_b   1.000
_cell.length_c   1.000
_cell.angle_alpha   90.00
_cell.angle_beta   90.00
_cell.angle_gamma   90.00
#
_symmetry.space_group_name_H-M   'P 1'
#
loop_
_entity.id
_entity.type
_entity.pdbx_description
1 polymer ?
#
loop_
_entity_poly.entity_id
_entity_poly.type
_entity_poly.pdbx_seq_one_letter_code
_entity_poly.pdbx_strand_id
1 'polypeptide(L)'
;MILTFMIDVVVTKNEVSYAYHIENNTSILSRLTLNASGNLVTTVWLEQSKKWQVVFSYPRDICDGYNNCGGYGSCSAVNMVTKSCACLDQYRLVPKDDDLSGGCVRRTPLACKNGSEAFIKFSRFTFKYYRFILAFKNLL
;
A
#
# COMPACT_ATOMS: atom_id res chain seq x y z
N MET A 1 -10.85 -19.80 15.79
CA MET A 1 -9.85 -19.06 16.57
C MET A 1 -9.36 -17.91 15.71
N ILE A 2 -9.69 -16.68 16.06
CA ILE A 2 -9.22 -15.47 15.35
C ILE A 2 -7.91 -15.06 16.02
N LEU A 3 -6.83 -14.85 15.27
CA LEU A 3 -5.57 -14.37 15.81
C LEU A 3 -5.51 -12.85 15.71
N THR A 4 -5.14 -12.21 16.82
CA THR A 4 -4.96 -10.75 16.87
C THR A 4 -3.48 -10.43 16.80
N PHE A 5 -3.06 -9.81 15.71
CA PHE A 5 -1.68 -9.35 15.51
C PHE A 5 -1.61 -7.86 15.84
N MET A 6 -0.73 -7.51 16.77
CA MET A 6 -0.33 -6.13 17.01
C MET A 6 0.99 -5.84 16.33
N ILE A 7 1.08 -4.65 15.77
CA ILE A 7 2.22 -4.19 14.98
C ILE A 7 2.85 -3.01 15.72
N ASP A 8 4.15 -3.11 15.93
CA ASP A 8 4.97 -2.07 16.52
C ASP A 8 5.90 -1.49 15.44
N VAL A 9 5.78 -0.19 15.21
CA VAL A 9 6.68 0.55 14.29
C VAL A 9 7.41 1.59 15.10
N VAL A 10 8.72 1.44 15.20
CA VAL A 10 9.60 2.39 15.88
C VAL A 10 10.25 3.27 14.83
N VAL A 11 10.11 4.58 14.97
CA VAL A 11 10.79 5.58 14.12
C VAL A 11 11.45 6.60 15.03
N THR A 12 12.77 6.46 15.19
CA THR A 12 13.60 7.39 15.96
C THR A 12 14.75 7.89 15.08
N LYS A 13 15.59 8.77 15.64
CA LYS A 13 16.81 9.23 14.96
C LYS A 13 17.80 8.09 14.69
N ASN A 14 17.80 7.05 15.52
CA ASN A 14 18.81 5.99 15.51
C ASN A 14 18.27 4.64 15.01
N GLU A 15 16.95 4.47 14.99
CA GLU A 15 16.31 3.20 14.69
C GLU A 15 15.04 3.41 13.88
N VAL A 16 14.90 2.61 12.82
CA VAL A 16 13.62 2.38 12.15
C VAL A 16 13.41 0.88 12.11
N SER A 17 12.46 0.38 12.90
CA SER A 17 12.20 -1.05 13.04
C SER A 17 10.71 -1.36 12.99
N TYR A 18 10.42 -2.60 12.60
CA TYR A 18 9.10 -3.18 12.53
C TYR A 18 9.11 -4.49 13.32
N ALA A 19 8.16 -4.64 14.22
CA ALA A 19 7.91 -5.88 14.94
C ALA A 19 6.41 -6.16 14.97
N TYR A 20 6.06 -7.42 15.25
CA TYR A 20 4.68 -7.79 15.52
C TYR A 20 4.63 -8.84 16.63
N HIS A 21 3.51 -8.88 17.33
CA HIS A 21 3.23 -9.86 18.36
C HIS A 21 1.77 -10.33 18.32
N ILE A 22 1.50 -11.52 18.84
CA ILE A 22 0.16 -12.13 18.88
C ILE A 22 -0.38 -11.97 20.30
N GLU A 23 -1.40 -11.13 20.49
CA GLU A 23 -1.89 -10.78 21.83
C GLU A 23 -2.63 -11.93 22.52
N ASN A 24 -3.51 -12.59 21.79
CA ASN A 24 -4.47 -13.50 22.38
C ASN A 24 -3.96 -14.94 22.54
N ASN A 25 -2.72 -15.22 22.09
CA ASN A 25 -2.06 -16.51 22.31
C ASN A 25 -0.54 -16.41 22.10
N THR A 26 0.18 -16.21 23.19
CA THR A 26 1.65 -16.12 23.19
C THR A 26 2.37 -17.43 22.90
N SER A 27 1.66 -18.57 22.96
CA SER A 27 2.23 -19.90 22.72
C SER A 27 2.27 -20.27 21.23
N ILE A 28 1.60 -19.52 20.37
CA ILE A 28 1.62 -19.77 18.92
C ILE A 28 2.95 -19.31 18.34
N LEU A 29 3.68 -20.25 17.74
CA LEU A 29 4.85 -19.92 16.95
C LEU A 29 4.41 -19.22 15.66
N SER A 30 4.99 -18.06 15.40
CA SER A 30 4.80 -17.31 14.17
C SER A 30 6.14 -16.90 13.59
N ARG A 31 6.20 -16.76 12.27
CA ARG A 31 7.36 -16.21 11.58
C ARG A 31 6.95 -15.41 10.35
N LEU A 32 7.72 -14.38 10.06
CA LEU A 32 7.68 -13.60 8.84
C LEU A 32 8.87 -13.99 7.98
N THR A 33 8.62 -14.46 6.76
CA THR A 33 9.66 -14.97 5.86
C THR A 33 9.51 -14.38 4.48
N LEU A 34 10.62 -13.98 3.86
CA LEU A 34 10.67 -13.73 2.42
C LEU A 34 10.84 -15.08 1.72
N ASN A 35 9.85 -15.49 0.93
CA ASN A 35 9.92 -16.74 0.20
C ASN A 35 10.73 -16.61 -1.10
N ALA A 36 11.01 -17.73 -1.76
CA ALA A 36 11.80 -17.77 -3.00
C ALA A 36 11.18 -16.98 -4.17
N SER A 37 9.88 -16.71 -4.14
CA SER A 37 9.18 -15.88 -5.13
C SER A 37 9.26 -14.37 -4.81
N GLY A 38 9.93 -13.98 -3.73
CA GLY A 38 10.02 -12.58 -3.29
C GLY A 38 8.79 -12.08 -2.53
N ASN A 39 7.89 -12.97 -2.10
CA ASN A 39 6.72 -12.59 -1.32
C ASN A 39 7.04 -12.63 0.16
N LEU A 40 6.58 -11.62 0.89
CA LEU A 40 6.70 -11.54 2.34
C LEU A 40 5.50 -12.27 2.95
N VAL A 41 5.75 -13.40 3.63
CA VAL A 41 4.71 -14.31 4.12
C VAL A 41 4.80 -14.45 5.63
N THR A 42 3.68 -14.22 6.30
CA THR A 42 3.50 -14.52 7.72
C THR A 42 2.86 -15.89 7.86
N THR A 43 3.53 -16.79 8.56
CA THR A 43 3.00 -18.13 8.87
C THR A 43 2.85 -18.34 10.38
N VAL A 44 1.88 -19.16 10.77
CA VAL A 44 1.69 -19.64 12.14
C VAL A 44 1.78 -21.16 12.17
N TRP A 45 2.32 -21.71 13.25
CA TRP A 45 2.42 -23.15 13.43
C TRP A 45 1.11 -23.72 13.98
N LEU A 46 0.55 -24.72 13.29
CA LEU A 46 -0.64 -25.44 13.73
C LEU A 46 -0.25 -26.75 14.39
N GLU A 47 -0.40 -26.83 15.71
CA GLU A 47 -0.04 -28.02 16.47
C GLU A 47 -0.81 -29.29 16.05
N GLN A 48 -2.11 -29.16 15.77
CA GLN A 48 -2.96 -30.30 15.40
C GLN A 48 -2.53 -30.98 14.09
N SER A 49 -1.96 -30.20 13.16
CA SER A 49 -1.59 -30.69 11.83
C SER A 49 -0.09 -30.64 11.56
N LYS A 50 0.71 -30.26 12.58
CA LYS A 50 2.17 -30.14 12.54
C LYS A 50 2.67 -29.44 11.27
N LYS A 51 2.02 -28.33 10.90
CA LYS A 51 2.32 -27.59 9.67
C LYS A 51 2.27 -26.08 9.89
N TRP A 52 3.04 -25.37 9.07
CA TRP A 52 2.94 -23.92 8.94
C TRP A 52 1.73 -23.55 8.08
N GLN A 53 0.85 -22.70 8.60
CA GLN A 53 -0.26 -22.12 7.88
C GLN A 53 0.03 -20.67 7.54
N VAL A 54 -0.19 -20.28 6.28
CA VAL A 54 -0.10 -18.88 5.86
C VAL A 54 -1.28 -18.09 6.43
N VAL A 55 -0.98 -16.97 7.09
CA VAL A 55 -1.99 -16.04 7.61
C VAL A 55 -2.05 -14.78 6.74
N PHE A 56 -0.89 -14.24 6.38
CA PHE A 56 -0.77 -13.08 5.50
C PHE A 56 0.31 -13.31 4.45
N SER A 57 0.13 -12.72 3.28
CA SER A 57 1.13 -12.67 2.21
C SER A 57 1.08 -11.29 1.57
N TYR A 58 2.26 -10.72 1.32
CA TYR A 58 2.43 -9.49 0.54
C TYR A 58 3.26 -9.79 -0.70
N PRO A 59 2.85 -9.28 -1.89
CA PRO A 59 1.66 -8.47 -2.15
C PRO A 59 0.34 -9.25 -1.94
N ARG A 60 -0.74 -8.56 -1.50
CA ARG A 60 -2.06 -9.20 -1.26
C ARG A 60 -2.88 -9.32 -2.54
N ASP A 61 -2.70 -8.36 -3.44
CA ASP A 61 -3.31 -8.33 -4.76
C ASP A 61 -2.33 -7.69 -5.75
N ILE A 62 -2.72 -7.70 -7.03
CA ILE A 62 -1.93 -7.12 -8.10
C ILE A 62 -1.63 -5.63 -7.90
N CYS A 63 -2.46 -4.87 -7.18
CA CYS A 63 -2.30 -3.43 -6.94
C CYS A 63 -1.27 -3.10 -5.85
N ASP A 64 -0.95 -4.05 -4.98
CA ASP A 64 0.15 -3.91 -4.01
C ASP A 64 1.54 -3.86 -4.69
N GLY A 65 1.62 -4.29 -5.95
CA GLY A 65 2.82 -4.14 -6.79
C GLY A 65 3.23 -2.67 -7.00
N TYR A 66 4.52 -2.46 -7.23
CA TYR A 66 5.08 -1.12 -7.40
C TYR A 66 4.72 -0.52 -8.78
N ASN A 67 4.32 0.75 -8.79
CA ASN A 67 4.07 1.56 -10.00
C ASN A 67 3.08 0.96 -11.03
N ASN A 68 1.98 0.36 -10.57
CA ASN A 68 1.04 -0.31 -11.47
C ASN A 68 0.21 0.61 -12.39
N CYS A 69 -0.06 1.86 -12.01
CA CYS A 69 -0.97 2.76 -12.75
C CYS A 69 -0.37 4.16 -13.00
N GLY A 70 0.96 4.30 -12.91
CA GLY A 70 1.66 5.56 -13.12
C GLY A 70 1.31 6.69 -12.15
N GLY A 71 1.80 7.89 -12.44
CA GLY A 71 1.55 9.09 -11.62
C GLY A 71 0.10 9.56 -11.71
N TYR A 72 -0.47 10.05 -10.61
CA TYR A 72 -1.87 10.48 -10.50
C TYR A 72 -2.93 9.42 -10.87
N GLY A 73 -2.52 8.16 -11.04
CA GLY A 73 -3.39 7.01 -11.24
C GLY A 73 -3.73 6.29 -9.94
N SER A 74 -4.95 5.78 -9.86
CA SER A 74 -5.42 4.84 -8.83
C SER A 74 -5.46 3.43 -9.38
N CYS A 75 -5.06 2.45 -8.56
CA CYS A 75 -5.21 1.03 -8.86
C CYS A 75 -6.37 0.44 -8.05
N SER A 76 -7.27 -0.27 -8.73
CA SER A 76 -8.30 -1.09 -8.10
C SER A 76 -8.13 -2.53 -8.56
N ALA A 77 -7.99 -3.46 -7.63
CA ALA A 77 -7.98 -4.88 -7.95
C ALA A 77 -9.39 -5.32 -8.36
N VAL A 78 -9.53 -5.91 -9.56
CA VAL A 78 -10.78 -6.54 -10.00
C VAL A 78 -10.83 -7.97 -9.48
N ASN A 79 -9.67 -8.64 -9.46
CA ASN A 79 -9.43 -9.92 -8.80
C ASN A 79 -7.94 -9.99 -8.40
N MET A 80 -7.46 -11.16 -7.97
CA MET A 80 -6.07 -11.33 -7.52
C MET A 80 -5.00 -11.03 -8.59
N VAL A 81 -5.32 -11.19 -9.89
CA VAL A 81 -4.37 -11.05 -11.01
C VAL A 81 -4.72 -9.92 -11.99
N THR A 82 -5.95 -9.40 -11.95
CA THR A 82 -6.44 -8.36 -12.84
C THR A 82 -6.64 -7.06 -12.06
N LYS A 83 -6.06 -5.97 -12.59
CA LYS A 83 -6.24 -4.61 -12.08
C LYS A 83 -7.02 -3.76 -13.07
N SER A 84 -7.66 -2.73 -12.53
CA SER A 84 -8.13 -1.58 -13.28
C SER A 84 -7.35 -0.34 -12.83
N CYS A 85 -6.92 0.46 -13.81
CA CYS A 85 -6.29 1.75 -13.57
C CYS A 85 -7.26 2.86 -13.99
N ALA A 86 -7.28 3.94 -13.22
CA ALA A 86 -8.04 5.14 -13.54
C ALA A 86 -7.32 6.37 -13.00
N CYS A 87 -7.58 7.56 -13.54
CA CYS A 87 -7.10 8.78 -12.92
C CYS A 87 -7.81 9.04 -11.60
N LEU A 88 -7.07 9.52 -10.59
CA LEU A 88 -7.61 9.86 -9.27
C LEU A 88 -8.82 10.79 -9.33
N ASP A 89 -8.84 11.68 -10.32
CA ASP A 89 -9.91 12.63 -10.58
C ASP A 89 -10.12 12.79 -12.09
N GLN A 90 -11.10 12.09 -12.64
CA GLN A 90 -11.39 12.07 -14.07
C GLN A 90 -11.86 13.43 -14.62
N TYR A 91 -12.30 14.34 -13.75
CA TYR A 91 -12.71 15.69 -14.14
C TYR A 91 -11.53 16.60 -14.39
N ARG A 92 -10.46 16.49 -13.59
CA ARG A 92 -9.29 17.37 -13.66
C ARG A 92 -8.07 16.72 -14.30
N LEU A 93 -8.07 15.40 -14.42
CA LEU A 93 -6.99 14.60 -14.98
C LEU A 93 -7.44 13.85 -16.23
N VAL A 94 -6.49 13.55 -17.12
CA VAL A 94 -6.65 12.69 -18.29
C VAL A 94 -5.53 11.66 -18.35
N PRO A 95 -5.80 10.46 -18.89
CA PRO A 95 -4.74 9.51 -19.22
C PRO A 95 -3.67 10.15 -20.12
N LYS A 96 -2.41 9.81 -19.85
CA LYS A 96 -1.30 10.20 -20.73
C LYS A 96 -1.24 9.30 -21.98
N ASP A 97 -1.67 8.06 -21.83
CA ASP A 97 -1.63 6.96 -22.78
C ASP A 97 -2.87 6.06 -22.60
N ASP A 98 -3.21 5.29 -23.64
CA ASP A 98 -4.42 4.46 -23.67
C ASP A 98 -4.41 3.34 -22.62
N ASP A 99 -3.23 2.83 -22.25
CA ASP A 99 -3.07 1.77 -21.27
C ASP A 99 -2.87 2.28 -19.82
N LEU A 100 -2.85 3.61 -19.63
CA LEU A 100 -2.61 4.32 -18.37
C LEU A 100 -1.28 3.91 -17.68
N SER A 101 -0.34 3.31 -18.40
CA SER A 101 0.95 2.90 -17.84
C SER A 101 1.81 4.13 -17.50
N GLY A 102 1.71 5.19 -18.30
CA GLY A 102 2.29 6.51 -18.09
C GLY A 102 1.55 7.37 -17.07
N GLY A 103 0.39 6.90 -16.57
CA GLY A 103 -0.44 7.56 -15.58
C GLY A 103 -1.32 8.67 -16.16
N CYS A 104 -1.56 9.71 -15.37
CA CYS A 104 -2.46 10.79 -15.70
C CYS A 104 -1.81 12.16 -15.61
N VAL A 105 -2.30 13.11 -16.38
CA VAL A 105 -1.86 14.51 -16.40
C VAL A 105 -3.02 15.45 -16.16
N ARG A 106 -2.75 16.65 -15.63
CA ARG A 106 -3.78 17.67 -15.41
C ARG A 106 -4.29 18.21 -16.74
N ARG A 107 -5.61 18.33 -16.85
CA ARG A 107 -6.27 19.05 -17.95
C ARG A 107 -5.91 20.54 -17.92
N THR A 108 -5.84 21.11 -16.72
CA THR A 108 -5.51 22.53 -16.52
C THR A 108 -4.22 22.67 -15.72
N PRO A 109 -3.21 23.39 -16.24
CA PRO A 109 -2.01 23.75 -15.50
C PRO A 109 -2.34 24.49 -14.20
N LEU A 110 -1.48 24.33 -13.19
CA LEU A 110 -1.58 25.09 -11.94
C LEU A 110 -1.12 26.54 -12.15
N ALA A 111 -1.75 27.47 -11.44
CA ALA A 111 -1.54 28.92 -11.50
C ALA A 111 -1.37 29.50 -10.09
N CYS A 112 -0.30 29.09 -9.40
CA CYS A 112 -0.07 29.31 -7.96
C CYS A 112 -0.19 30.79 -7.52
N LYS A 113 0.06 31.73 -8.43
CA LYS A 113 0.05 33.17 -8.16
C LYS A 113 -1.34 33.73 -7.78
N ASN A 114 -2.42 33.06 -8.19
CA ASN A 114 -3.77 33.61 -8.06
C ASN A 114 -4.57 33.00 -6.89
N GLY A 115 -3.99 32.06 -6.15
CA GLY A 115 -4.66 31.40 -5.01
C GLY A 115 -5.93 30.64 -5.39
N SER A 116 -6.14 30.36 -6.68
CA SER A 116 -7.30 29.62 -7.19
C SER A 116 -7.16 28.11 -7.03
N GLU A 117 -6.00 27.63 -6.59
CA GLU A 117 -5.79 26.23 -6.27
C GLU A 117 -6.58 25.77 -5.06
N ALA A 118 -7.09 24.54 -5.16
CA ALA A 118 -7.68 23.83 -4.04
C ALA A 118 -7.15 22.39 -4.00
N PHE A 119 -7.15 21.84 -2.79
CA PHE A 119 -6.88 20.42 -2.56
C PHE A 119 -8.17 19.61 -2.61
N ILE A 120 -8.07 18.38 -3.12
CA ILE A 120 -9.17 17.43 -3.12
C ILE A 120 -8.83 16.34 -2.12
N LYS A 121 -9.75 16.07 -1.21
CA LYS A 121 -9.60 14.99 -0.25
C LYS A 121 -10.05 13.67 -0.89
N PHE A 122 -9.13 12.73 -1.00
CA PHE A 122 -9.44 11.34 -1.31
C PHE A 122 -9.59 10.53 -0.03
N SER A 123 -10.57 9.63 0.01
CA SER A 123 -10.79 8.70 1.13
C SER A 123 -10.48 7.28 0.68
N ARG A 124 -10.08 6.42 1.63
CA ARG A 124 -9.81 4.98 1.39
C ARG A 124 -8.72 4.71 0.33
N PHE A 125 -7.68 5.54 0.31
CA PHE A 125 -6.54 5.38 -0.59
C PHE A 125 -5.30 4.97 0.18
N THR A 126 -4.51 4.04 -0.38
CA THR A 126 -3.20 3.66 0.17
C THR A 126 -2.11 4.29 -0.67
N PHE A 127 -1.32 5.18 -0.08
CA PHE A 127 -0.16 5.77 -0.77
C PHE A 127 1.00 4.76 -0.79
N LYS A 128 1.44 4.38 -1.98
CA LYS A 128 2.58 3.47 -2.18
C LYS A 128 3.92 4.21 -2.38
N TYR A 129 3.88 5.51 -2.64
CA TYR A 129 5.06 6.35 -2.88
C TYR A 129 5.43 7.16 -1.64
N TYR A 130 6.37 6.66 -0.85
CA TYR A 130 6.84 7.31 0.37
C TYR A 130 7.71 8.57 0.12
N ARG A 131 8.26 8.72 -1.09
CA ARG A 131 9.12 9.87 -1.44
C ARG A 131 8.41 11.23 -1.38
N PHE A 132 7.07 11.26 -1.48
CA PHE A 132 6.29 12.50 -1.48
C PHE A 132 5.44 12.71 -0.21
N ILE A 133 5.29 11.70 0.65
CA ILE A 133 4.51 11.83 1.89
C ILE A 133 5.20 12.77 2.89
N LEU A 134 6.55 12.76 2.91
CA LEU A 134 7.35 13.64 3.77
C LEU A 134 7.12 15.13 3.50
N ALA A 135 6.67 15.51 2.30
CA ALA A 135 6.37 16.91 1.98
C ALA A 135 5.12 17.43 2.69
N PHE A 136 4.13 16.58 2.99
CA PHE A 136 2.87 17.01 3.62
C PHE A 136 2.94 17.10 5.15
N LYS A 137 3.92 16.44 5.78
CA LYS A 137 4.07 16.48 7.24
C LYS A 137 4.57 17.82 7.76
N ASN A 138 5.19 18.64 6.90
CA ASN A 138 5.69 19.98 7.22
C ASN A 138 4.75 21.11 6.73
N LEU A 139 3.53 20.77 6.29
CA LEU A 139 2.54 21.71 5.76
C LEU A 139 1.24 21.76 6.61
N LEU A 140 1.23 21.09 7.76
CA LEU A 140 0.19 21.17 8.79
C LEU A 140 0.82 21.51 10.14
#